data_AF-A0A7W0N7I7-F1
#
_entry.id   AF-A0A7W0N7I7-F1
#
_cell.length_a   1.000
_cell.length_b   1.000
_cell.length_c   1.000
_cell.angle_alpha   90.00
_cell.angle_beta   90.00
_cell.angle_gamma   90.00
#
_symmetry.space_group_name_H-M   'P 1'
#
loop_
_entity.id
_entity.type
_entity.pdbx_description
1 polymer ?
#
loop_
_entity_poly.entity_id
_entity_poly.type
_entity_poly.pdbx_seq_one_letter_code
_entity_poly.pdbx_strand_id
1 'polypeptide(L)'
;SVDFTMTIINVTRYFIPLIIVVVMALGGLFYWLASKAMGGSASFLHSVSAWVYSSFPPTVVASIANIIILFLKPVDEIDVATGQRGLIQANPSFFIDGAQSPVLATLLGTFDFFLIWGWILAAIGLQKLGKLSAGSAWAIVLIFALLSLTFRVITAFFSGNPA
;
A
#
# COMPACT_ATOMS: atom_id res chain seq x y z
N SER A 1 15.92 19.70 -17.34
CA SER A 1 17.36 19.60 -17.00
C SER A 1 17.51 18.82 -15.71
N VAL A 2 18.67 18.20 -15.48
CA VAL A 2 18.97 17.48 -14.23
C VAL A 2 18.76 18.38 -13.00
N ASP A 3 19.08 19.68 -13.12
CA ASP A 3 18.91 20.68 -12.06
C ASP A 3 17.45 20.88 -11.63
N PHE A 4 16.52 20.85 -12.59
CA PHE A 4 15.09 20.98 -12.30
C PHE A 4 14.56 19.77 -11.52
N THR A 5 14.96 18.56 -11.91
CA THR A 5 14.61 17.31 -11.20
C THR A 5 15.18 17.30 -9.78
N MET A 6 16.44 17.70 -9.61
CA MET A 6 17.08 17.77 -8.29
C MET A 6 16.41 18.81 -7.37
N THR A 7 15.99 19.94 -7.93
CA THR A 7 15.24 20.97 -7.20
C THR A 7 13.89 20.42 -6.73
N ILE A 8 13.15 19.72 -7.59
CA ILE A 8 11.87 19.09 -7.21
C ILE A 8 12.06 18.07 -6.08
N ILE A 9 13.09 17.22 -6.17
CA ILE A 9 13.39 16.22 -5.13
C ILE A 9 13.67 16.90 -3.79
N ASN A 10 14.48 17.96 -3.79
CA ASN A 10 14.82 18.69 -2.57
C ASN A 10 13.59 19.34 -1.94
N VAL A 11 12.76 20.02 -2.74
CA VAL A 11 11.51 20.63 -2.27
C VAL A 11 10.57 19.56 -1.70
N THR A 12 10.38 18.45 -2.41
CA THR A 12 9.50 17.34 -1.99
C THR A 12 9.87 16.81 -0.61
N ARG A 13 11.17 16.68 -0.30
CA ARG A 13 11.64 16.19 1.01
C ARG A 13 11.16 17.02 2.19
N TYR A 14 11.05 18.34 2.04
CA TYR A 14 10.51 19.22 3.09
C TYR A 14 9.00 18.99 3.33
N PHE A 15 8.28 18.53 2.32
CA PHE A 15 6.83 18.28 2.41
C PHE A 15 6.47 16.82 2.73
N ILE A 16 7.42 15.88 2.75
CA ILE A 16 7.15 14.46 3.09
C ILE A 16 6.36 14.32 4.40
N PRO A 17 6.72 14.99 5.52
CA PRO A 17 5.95 14.86 6.76
C PRO A 17 4.50 15.30 6.60
N LEU A 18 4.26 16.39 5.86
CA LEU A 18 2.91 16.88 5.58
C LEU A 18 2.12 15.89 4.71
N ILE A 19 2.74 15.35 3.67
CA ILE A 19 2.12 14.35 2.79
C ILE A 19 1.72 13.11 3.59
N ILE A 20 2.58 12.64 4.50
CA ILE A 20 2.28 11.50 5.39
C ILE A 20 1.03 11.79 6.22
N VAL A 21 0.95 12.95 6.87
CA VAL A 21 -0.21 13.34 7.68
C VAL A 21 -1.48 13.40 6.83
N VAL A 22 -1.40 13.95 5.61
CA VAL A 22 -2.54 14.00 4.69
C VAL A 22 -2.99 12.60 4.29
N VAL A 23 -2.07 11.70 3.92
CA VAL A 23 -2.41 10.31 3.57
C VAL A 23 -3.03 9.57 4.75
N MET A 24 -2.51 9.76 5.96
CA MET A 24 -3.10 9.18 7.18
C MET A 24 -4.52 9.71 7.42
N ALA A 25 -4.74 11.00 7.23
CA ALA A 25 -6.06 11.62 7.39
C ALA A 25 -7.05 11.11 6.33
N LEU A 26 -6.63 10.97 5.07
CA LEU A 26 -7.48 10.45 3.98
C LEU A 26 -7.85 8.98 4.17
N GLY A 27 -6.89 8.15 4.58
CA GLY A 27 -7.15 6.74 4.88
C GLY A 27 -8.08 6.57 6.09
N GLY A 28 -7.84 7.35 7.15
CA GLY A 28 -8.74 7.41 8.30
C GLY A 28 -10.12 7.94 7.96
N LEU A 29 -10.23 8.92 7.04
CA LEU A 29 -11.49 9.45 6.54
C LEU A 29 -12.29 8.37 5.82
N PHE A 30 -11.64 7.61 4.93
CA PHE A 30 -12.28 6.49 4.24
C PHE A 30 -12.82 5.46 5.24
N TYR A 31 -12.00 5.00 6.20
CA TYR A 31 -12.44 4.05 7.23
C TYR A 31 -13.52 4.61 8.14
N TRP A 32 -13.50 5.90 8.45
CA TRP A 32 -14.53 6.53 9.26
C TRP A 32 -15.87 6.59 8.52
N LEU A 33 -15.89 7.09 7.28
CA LEU A 33 -17.10 7.17 6.47
C LEU A 33 -17.69 5.78 6.21
N ALA A 34 -16.85 4.82 5.84
CA ALA A 34 -17.26 3.45 5.59
C ALA A 34 -17.78 2.78 6.87
N SER A 35 -17.14 3.03 8.02
CA SER A 35 -17.63 2.55 9.31
C SER A 35 -18.99 3.14 9.66
N LYS A 36 -19.21 4.44 9.44
CA LYS A 36 -20.51 5.09 9.67
C LYS A 36 -21.61 4.56 8.76
N ALA A 37 -21.30 4.33 7.48
CA ALA A 37 -22.24 3.73 6.54
C ALA A 37 -22.67 2.31 6.97
N MET A 38 -21.79 1.58 7.66
CA MET A 38 -22.05 0.23 8.19
C MET A 38 -22.61 0.23 9.63
N GLY A 39 -23.01 1.38 10.18
CA GLY A 39 -23.56 1.50 11.54
C GLY A 39 -22.52 1.47 12.67
N GLY A 40 -21.25 1.68 12.35
CA GLY A 40 -20.14 1.65 13.31
C GLY A 40 -20.06 2.86 14.24
N SER A 41 -19.53 2.60 15.43
CA SER A 41 -19.40 3.60 16.52
C SER A 41 -18.04 4.30 16.56
N ALA A 42 -17.12 4.01 15.64
CA ALA A 42 -15.80 4.64 15.61
C ALA A 42 -15.89 6.17 15.50
N SER A 43 -15.00 6.87 16.20
CA SER A 43 -14.69 8.27 15.97
C SER A 43 -13.73 8.39 14.78
N PHE A 44 -13.55 9.60 14.24
CA PHE A 44 -12.58 9.83 13.17
C PHE A 44 -11.16 9.41 13.59
N LEU A 45 -10.73 9.77 14.81
CA LEU A 45 -9.41 9.40 15.32
C LEU A 45 -9.27 7.88 15.54
N HIS A 46 -10.33 7.17 15.91
CA HIS A 46 -10.29 5.70 15.94
C HIS A 46 -10.01 5.11 14.56
N SER A 47 -10.62 5.67 13.51
CA SER A 47 -10.42 5.22 12.13
C SER A 47 -9.04 5.61 11.58
N VAL A 48 -8.52 6.79 11.93
CA VAL A 48 -7.12 7.16 11.65
C VAL A 48 -6.16 6.18 12.34
N SER A 49 -6.38 5.87 13.62
CA SER A 49 -5.58 4.86 14.31
C SER A 49 -5.65 3.50 13.63
N ALA A 50 -6.83 3.03 13.25
CA ALA A 50 -6.98 1.78 12.51
C ALA A 50 -6.18 1.79 11.20
N TRP A 51 -6.25 2.90 10.44
CA TRP A 51 -5.46 3.07 9.22
C TRP A 51 -3.95 3.02 9.49
N VAL A 52 -3.46 3.79 10.46
CA VAL A 52 -2.03 3.85 10.80
C VAL A 52 -1.51 2.50 11.27
N TYR A 53 -2.19 1.83 12.21
CA TYR A 53 -1.75 0.54 12.73
C TYR A 53 -1.89 -0.60 11.72
N SER A 54 -2.75 -0.47 10.71
CA SER A 54 -2.88 -1.44 9.63
C SER A 54 -1.83 -1.29 8.53
N SER A 55 -1.32 -0.08 8.31
CA SER A 55 -0.33 0.21 7.26
C SER A 55 1.10 0.22 7.79
N PHE A 56 1.34 0.80 8.97
CA PHE A 56 2.68 1.06 9.46
C PHE A 56 3.48 -0.22 9.78
N PRO A 57 2.98 -1.20 10.57
CA PRO A 57 3.76 -2.40 10.87
C PRO A 57 4.14 -3.22 9.62
N PRO A 58 3.21 -3.55 8.68
CA PRO A 58 3.57 -4.24 7.46
C PRO A 58 4.59 -3.47 6.61
N THR A 59 4.43 -2.15 6.46
CA THR A 59 5.38 -1.32 5.70
C THR A 59 6.77 -1.33 6.33
N VAL A 60 6.88 -1.15 7.65
CA VAL A 60 8.17 -1.15 8.34
C VAL A 60 8.87 -2.51 8.18
N VAL A 61 8.16 -3.61 8.38
CA VAL A 61 8.75 -4.96 8.23
C VAL A 61 9.14 -5.23 6.77
N ALA A 62 8.31 -4.84 5.80
CA ALA A 62 8.64 -4.94 4.38
C ALA A 62 9.89 -4.12 4.05
N SER A 63 10.02 -2.89 4.56
CA SER A 63 11.21 -2.06 4.36
C SER A 63 12.47 -2.71 4.94
N ILE A 64 12.40 -3.24 6.17
CA ILE A 64 13.51 -3.96 6.79
C ILE A 64 13.89 -5.18 5.95
N ALA A 65 12.92 -5.97 5.51
CA ALA A 65 13.17 -7.14 4.67
C ALA A 65 13.84 -6.76 3.34
N ASN A 66 13.41 -5.68 2.71
CA ASN A 66 14.05 -5.13 1.51
C ASN A 66 15.50 -4.71 1.76
N ILE A 67 15.77 -4.04 2.89
CA ILE A 67 17.13 -3.65 3.28
C ILE A 67 18.01 -4.89 3.50
N ILE A 68 17.49 -5.92 4.17
CA ILE A 68 18.23 -7.18 4.37
C ILE A 68 18.58 -7.81 3.03
N ILE A 69 17.60 -7.94 2.11
CA ILE A 69 17.84 -8.52 0.78
C ILE A 69 18.85 -7.68 -0.03
N LEU A 70 18.84 -6.35 0.10
CA LEU A 70 19.82 -5.46 -0.54
C LEU A 70 21.26 -5.82 -0.16
N PHE A 71 21.50 -6.20 1.09
CA PHE A 71 22.84 -6.58 1.56
C PHE A 71 23.20 -8.04 1.28
N LEU A 72 22.23 -8.90 0.93
CA LEU A 72 22.45 -10.32 0.66
C LEU A 72 22.56 -10.63 -0.84
N LYS A 73 21.90 -9.86 -1.71
CA LYS A 73 21.95 -10.08 -3.16
C LYS A 73 23.28 -9.60 -3.76
N PRO A 74 23.89 -10.39 -4.67
CA PRO A 74 24.96 -9.89 -5.53
C PRO A 74 24.50 -8.66 -6.32
N VAL A 75 25.40 -7.68 -6.52
CA VAL A 75 25.07 -6.40 -7.17
C VAL A 75 24.60 -6.59 -8.61
N ASP A 76 25.15 -7.58 -9.31
CA ASP A 76 24.80 -7.97 -10.67
C ASP A 76 23.40 -8.62 -10.78
N GLU A 77 22.83 -9.08 -9.66
CA GLU A 77 21.46 -9.60 -9.60
C GLU A 77 20.42 -8.56 -9.15
N ILE A 78 20.85 -7.33 -8.87
CA ILE A 78 19.94 -6.22 -8.51
C ILE A 78 19.55 -5.50 -9.79
N ASP A 79 18.42 -5.91 -10.36
CA ASP A 79 17.79 -5.15 -11.43
C ASP A 79 17.04 -3.95 -10.83
N VAL A 80 17.60 -2.75 -11.05
CA VAL A 80 17.06 -1.48 -10.57
C VAL A 80 15.76 -1.11 -11.28
N ALA A 81 15.52 -1.62 -12.50
CA ALA A 81 14.28 -1.39 -13.24
C ALA A 81 13.11 -2.20 -12.65
N THR A 82 13.35 -3.43 -12.18
CA THR A 82 12.36 -4.21 -11.42
C THR A 82 12.33 -3.86 -9.92
N GLY A 83 13.40 -3.28 -9.38
CA GLY A 83 13.54 -2.86 -7.99
C GLY A 83 12.54 -1.81 -7.50
N GLN A 84 11.77 -1.18 -8.39
CA GLN A 84 10.64 -0.30 -8.03
C GLN A 84 9.56 -1.01 -7.19
N ARG A 85 9.52 -2.35 -7.20
CA ARG A 85 8.55 -3.17 -6.43
C ARG A 85 9.11 -3.69 -5.11
N GLY A 86 10.30 -3.26 -4.73
CA GLY A 86 11.08 -3.89 -3.68
C GLY A 86 11.88 -5.08 -4.20
N LEU A 87 12.92 -5.45 -3.45
CA LEU A 87 13.81 -6.57 -3.71
C LEU A 87 13.24 -7.90 -3.18
N ILE A 88 12.31 -7.84 -2.22
CA ILE A 88 11.63 -9.03 -1.70
C ILE A 88 10.47 -9.44 -2.61
N GLN A 89 10.48 -10.71 -3.03
CA GLN A 89 9.41 -11.30 -3.82
C GLN A 89 8.36 -11.94 -2.90
N ALA A 90 7.46 -11.12 -2.34
CA ALA A 90 6.44 -11.54 -1.37
C ALA A 90 5.03 -11.75 -1.98
N ASN A 91 4.95 -11.82 -3.31
CA ASN A 91 3.71 -11.99 -4.08
C ASN A 91 3.98 -12.73 -5.39
N PRO A 92 2.98 -13.37 -6.03
CA PRO A 92 3.19 -14.15 -7.26
C PRO A 92 3.62 -13.38 -8.51
N SER A 93 3.76 -12.05 -8.48
CA SER A 93 4.14 -11.28 -9.68
C SER A 93 5.57 -11.57 -10.17
N PHE A 94 6.43 -12.18 -9.34
CA PHE A 94 7.79 -12.58 -9.74
C PHE A 94 7.82 -13.64 -10.85
N PHE A 95 6.71 -14.33 -11.10
CA PHE A 95 6.58 -15.27 -12.21
C PHE A 95 6.29 -14.60 -13.56
N ILE A 96 6.02 -13.28 -13.56
CA ILE A 96 5.62 -12.53 -14.74
C ILE A 96 6.68 -11.50 -15.11
N ASP A 97 7.05 -11.47 -16.39
CA ASP A 97 7.78 -10.32 -16.93
C ASP A 97 6.83 -9.10 -16.96
N GLY A 98 7.02 -8.20 -15.99
CA GLY A 98 6.20 -7.01 -15.83
C GLY A 98 6.29 -6.03 -17.00
N ALA A 99 7.36 -6.06 -17.81
CA ALA A 99 7.45 -5.24 -19.01
C ALA A 99 6.57 -5.80 -20.14
N GLN A 100 6.43 -7.12 -20.22
CA GLN A 100 5.59 -7.79 -21.21
C GLN A 100 4.11 -7.81 -20.83
N SER A 101 3.79 -7.94 -19.53
CA SER A 101 2.41 -7.96 -19.06
C SER A 101 2.18 -7.06 -17.85
N PRO A 102 2.10 -5.72 -18.05
CA PRO A 102 2.04 -4.78 -16.96
C PRO A 102 0.83 -4.96 -16.03
N VAL A 103 -0.32 -5.21 -16.64
CA VAL A 103 -1.60 -5.42 -15.95
C VAL A 103 -1.59 -6.71 -15.13
N LEU A 104 -1.10 -7.82 -15.69
CA LEU A 104 -1.07 -9.11 -15.00
C LEU A 104 -0.10 -9.06 -13.81
N ALA A 105 1.08 -8.47 -13.99
CA ALA A 105 2.03 -8.27 -12.89
C ALA A 105 1.42 -7.44 -11.74
N THR A 106 0.66 -6.38 -12.08
CA THR A 106 -0.04 -5.53 -11.09
C THR A 106 -1.14 -6.30 -10.34
N LEU A 107 -1.93 -7.10 -11.05
CA LEU A 107 -2.98 -7.95 -10.46
C LEU A 107 -2.37 -8.97 -9.48
N LEU A 108 -1.34 -9.70 -9.90
CA LEU A 108 -0.67 -10.69 -9.07
C LEU A 108 0.06 -10.06 -7.88
N GLY A 109 0.63 -8.86 -8.07
CA GLY A 109 1.28 -8.09 -7.01
C GLY A 109 0.35 -7.64 -5.89
N THR A 110 -0.96 -7.77 -6.06
CA THR A 110 -1.95 -7.48 -5.01
C THR A 110 -2.05 -8.60 -3.99
N PHE A 111 -1.72 -9.84 -4.37
CA PHE A 111 -1.65 -10.98 -3.46
C PHE A 111 -0.28 -11.03 -2.76
N ASP A 112 0.03 -9.94 -2.07
CA ASP A 112 1.28 -9.75 -1.33
C ASP A 112 1.09 -10.02 0.15
N PHE A 113 2.05 -10.74 0.75
CA PHE A 113 2.02 -11.09 2.17
C PHE A 113 1.85 -9.85 3.08
N PHE A 114 2.56 -8.76 2.81
CA PHE A 114 2.49 -7.55 3.64
C PHE A 114 1.18 -6.80 3.45
N LEU A 115 0.63 -6.78 2.23
CA LEU A 115 -0.68 -6.19 1.96
C LEU A 115 -1.79 -6.98 2.68
N ILE A 116 -1.77 -8.31 2.58
CA ILE A 116 -2.75 -9.19 3.24
C ILE A 116 -2.65 -9.04 4.76
N TRP A 117 -1.44 -8.94 5.31
CA TRP A 117 -1.24 -8.66 6.73
C TRP A 117 -1.88 -7.32 7.14
N GLY A 118 -1.66 -6.27 6.35
CA GLY A 118 -2.29 -4.97 6.59
C GLY A 118 -3.82 -5.04 6.54
N TRP A 119 -4.40 -5.79 5.59
CA TRP A 119 -5.85 -5.99 5.50
C TRP A 119 -6.42 -6.69 6.73
N ILE A 120 -5.72 -7.69 7.26
CA ILE A 120 -6.12 -8.37 8.50
C ILE A 120 -6.12 -7.38 9.67
N LEU A 121 -5.07 -6.58 9.83
CA LEU A 121 -4.98 -5.58 10.88
C LEU A 121 -6.06 -4.50 10.75
N ALA A 122 -6.36 -4.05 9.52
CA ALA A 122 -7.44 -3.10 9.25
C ALA A 122 -8.80 -3.68 9.65
N ALA A 123 -9.09 -4.93 9.27
CA ALA A 123 -10.33 -5.60 9.62
C ALA A 123 -10.48 -5.76 11.14
N ILE A 124 -9.39 -6.10 11.86
CA ILE A 124 -9.38 -6.17 13.33
C ILE A 124 -9.63 -4.78 13.94
N GLY A 125 -8.95 -3.75 13.45
CA GLY A 125 -9.11 -2.37 13.93
C GLY A 125 -10.55 -1.88 13.77
N LEU A 126 -11.16 -2.12 12.62
CA LEU A 126 -12.55 -1.77 12.34
C LEU A 126 -13.54 -2.55 13.22
N GLN A 127 -13.28 -3.83 13.52
CA GLN A 127 -14.10 -4.61 14.45
C GLN A 127 -14.00 -4.10 15.88
N LYS A 128 -12.78 -3.87 16.38
CA LYS A 128 -12.55 -3.53 17.79
C LYS A 128 -12.87 -2.07 18.10
N LEU A 129 -12.46 -1.14 17.23
CA LEU A 129 -12.66 0.29 17.43
C LEU A 129 -14.01 0.79 16.90
N GLY A 130 -14.48 0.19 15.79
CA GLY A 130 -15.77 0.51 15.18
C GLY A 130 -16.94 -0.28 15.76
N LYS A 131 -16.69 -1.35 16.52
CA LYS A 131 -17.70 -2.34 16.97
C LYS A 131 -18.49 -2.94 15.82
N LEU A 132 -17.85 -3.05 14.65
CA LEU A 132 -18.44 -3.64 13.47
C LEU A 132 -18.43 -5.17 13.56
N SER A 133 -19.39 -5.81 12.89
CA SER A 133 -19.31 -7.25 12.64
C SER A 133 -18.08 -7.58 11.79
N ALA A 134 -17.59 -8.82 11.87
CA ALA A 134 -16.48 -9.27 11.04
C ALA A 134 -16.79 -9.11 9.54
N GLY A 135 -18.02 -9.42 9.11
CA GLY A 135 -18.46 -9.26 7.73
C GLY A 135 -18.42 -7.81 7.25
N SER A 136 -18.93 -6.87 8.05
CA SER A 136 -18.90 -5.44 7.72
C SER A 136 -17.46 -4.91 7.66
N ALA A 137 -16.60 -5.30 8.60
CA ALA A 137 -15.21 -4.87 8.61
C ALA A 137 -14.43 -5.38 7.39
N TRP A 138 -14.57 -6.66 7.05
CA TRP A 138 -13.94 -7.22 5.86
C TRP A 138 -14.51 -6.63 4.57
N ALA A 139 -15.81 -6.34 4.50
CA ALA A 139 -16.40 -5.67 3.34
C ALA A 139 -15.73 -4.31 3.09
N ILE A 140 -15.53 -3.48 4.13
CA ILE A 140 -14.85 -2.19 4.02
C ILE A 140 -13.42 -2.35 3.47
N VAL A 141 -12.66 -3.30 4.04
CA VAL A 141 -11.27 -3.55 3.64
C VAL A 141 -11.19 -4.04 2.19
N LEU A 142 -12.05 -4.98 1.79
CA LEU A 142 -12.06 -5.53 0.44
C LEU A 142 -12.54 -4.51 -0.60
N ILE A 143 -13.52 -3.66 -0.27
CA ILE A 143 -13.93 -2.56 -1.14
C ILE A 143 -12.75 -1.61 -1.37
N PHE A 144 -12.03 -1.24 -0.31
CA PHE A 144 -10.84 -0.39 -0.44
C PHE A 144 -9.75 -1.04 -1.28
N ALA A 145 -9.49 -2.33 -1.06
CA ALA A 145 -8.52 -3.11 -1.82
C ALA A 145 -8.89 -3.16 -3.30
N LEU A 146 -10.16 -3.40 -3.63
CA LEU A 146 -10.67 -3.40 -5.00
C LEU A 146 -10.54 -2.03 -5.66
N LEU A 147 -10.92 -0.94 -4.99
CA LEU A 147 -10.76 0.42 -5.52
C LEU A 147 -9.29 0.75 -5.80
N SER A 148 -8.40 0.40 -4.87
CA SER A 148 -6.96 0.58 -5.02
C SER A 148 -6.41 -0.25 -6.19
N LEU A 149 -6.86 -1.51 -6.31
CA LEU A 149 -6.48 -2.40 -7.40
C LEU A 149 -6.95 -1.86 -8.76
N THR A 150 -8.20 -1.40 -8.85
CA THR A 150 -8.73 -0.80 -10.08
C THR A 150 -7.89 0.40 -10.51
N PHE A 151 -7.56 1.30 -9.58
CA PHE A 151 -6.71 2.45 -9.88
C PHE A 151 -5.30 2.03 -10.37
N ARG A 152 -4.68 1.05 -9.70
CA ARG A 152 -3.36 0.52 -10.10
C ARG A 152 -3.41 -0.15 -11.47
N VAL A 153 -4.42 -0.96 -11.75
CA VAL A 153 -4.59 -1.63 -13.06
C VAL A 153 -4.79 -0.61 -14.19
N ILE A 154 -5.62 0.41 -13.96
CA ILE A 154 -5.81 1.51 -14.92
C ILE A 154 -4.48 2.22 -15.18
N THR A 155 -3.73 2.53 -14.11
CA THR A 155 -2.41 3.16 -14.22
C THR A 155 -1.44 2.27 -14.99
N ALA A 156 -1.42 0.97 -14.71
CA ALA A 156 -0.53 0.02 -15.38
C ALA A 156 -0.86 -0.13 -16.87
N PHE A 157 -2.15 -0.11 -17.21
CA PHE A 157 -2.62 -0.14 -18.58
C PHE A 157 -2.16 1.09 -19.37
N PHE A 158 -2.33 2.30 -18.82
CA PHE A 158 -1.97 3.54 -19.52
C PHE A 158 -0.48 3.86 -19.50
N SER A 159 0.24 3.47 -18.46
CA SER A 159 1.69 3.75 -18.32
C SER A 159 2.57 2.72 -19.02
N GLY A 160 2.03 1.54 -19.37
CA GLY A 160 2.82 0.42 -19.87
C GLY A 160 3.79 -0.18 -18.84
N ASN A 161 3.65 0.19 -17.56
CA ASN A 161 4.50 -0.24 -16.46
C ASN A 161 3.64 -0.76 -15.31
N PRO A 162 3.98 -1.87 -14.63
CA PRO A 162 3.23 -2.29 -13.47
C PRO A 162 3.19 -1.23 -12.37
N ALA A 163 2.04 -1.12 -11.70
CA ALA A 163 1.76 -0.14 -10.66
C ALA A 163 1.53 -0.78 -9.28
#